data_AF-A0AAV4EIV6-F1
#
_entry.id   AF-A0AAV4EIV6-F1
#
_cell.length_a   1.000
_cell.length_b   1.000
_cell.length_c   1.000
_cell.angle_alpha   90.00
_cell.angle_beta   90.00
_cell.angle_gamma   90.00
#
_symmetry.space_group_name_H-M   'P 1'
#
loop_
_entity.id
_entity.type
_entity.pdbx_description
1 polymer ?
#
loop_
_entity_poly.entity_id
_entity_poly.type
_entity_poly.pdbx_seq_one_letter_code
_entity_poly.pdbx_strand_id
1 'polypeptide(L)'
;MAVELPNGTGECGHTLHTDDRGRIPCISIYLGRELQLSMIVVLQARWRLFGHVLRREPSIPANKAMAFYFHDNAKRARGRPIATFPMTLNNDLKILQNRSTSLTCTSQKDLETLRKIAERRQEWITFTADIKKAAEAARSDDTPSGRP
;
A
#
# COMPACT_ATOMS: atom_id res chain seq x y z
N MET A 1 35.79 40.82 30.25
CA MET A 1 34.58 41.65 30.32
C MET A 1 33.40 40.74 30.01
N ALA A 2 32.57 40.49 31.00
CA ALA A 2 31.34 39.71 30.87
C ALA A 2 30.22 40.62 30.35
N VAL A 3 29.42 40.11 29.42
CA VAL A 3 28.11 40.68 29.09
C VAL A 3 27.13 39.51 28.90
N GLU A 4 26.27 39.33 29.89
CA GLU A 4 24.97 38.64 29.84
C GLU A 4 23.89 39.74 29.67
N LEU A 5 22.70 39.65 29.08
CA LEU A 5 21.74 38.65 28.54
C LEU A 5 20.63 39.49 27.79
N PRO A 6 19.61 38.99 27.01
CA PRO A 6 18.66 37.97 27.47
C PRO A 6 18.07 36.97 26.45
N ASN A 7 17.51 35.92 27.06
CA ASN A 7 16.66 34.84 26.55
C ASN A 7 15.65 35.22 25.45
N GLY A 8 15.49 34.33 24.46
CA GLY A 8 14.33 34.32 23.58
C GLY A 8 14.39 33.27 22.47
N THR A 9 13.68 32.16 22.70
CA THR A 9 13.06 31.27 21.68
C THR A 9 13.95 30.43 20.76
N GLY A 10 14.18 29.19 21.19
CA GLY A 10 13.82 27.99 20.41
C GLY A 10 14.29 27.89 18.97
N GLU A 11 15.58 27.67 18.76
CA GLU A 11 16.07 27.05 17.53
C GLU A 11 16.40 25.59 17.82
N CYS A 12 15.55 24.68 17.33
CA CYS A 12 15.88 23.27 17.23
C CYS A 12 17.07 23.13 16.28
N GLY A 13 18.29 23.14 16.83
CA GLY A 13 19.50 22.80 16.11
C GLY A 13 19.44 21.35 15.67
N HIS A 14 18.98 21.10 14.45
CA HIS A 14 19.20 19.83 13.77
C HIS A 14 20.65 19.77 13.32
N THR A 15 21.53 19.26 14.18
CA THR A 15 22.90 18.91 13.78
C THR A 15 22.82 17.75 12.81
N LEU A 16 23.04 18.02 11.52
CA LEU A 16 23.13 17.01 10.46
C LEU A 16 24.34 16.11 10.74
N HIS A 17 24.09 14.87 11.18
CA HIS A 17 25.15 13.89 11.34
C HIS A 17 25.54 13.34 9.97
N THR A 18 26.69 13.79 9.44
CA THR A 18 27.31 13.21 8.25
C THR A 18 28.09 11.95 8.63
N ASP A 19 28.29 11.04 7.68
CA ASP A 19 29.24 9.94 7.85
C ASP A 19 30.70 10.46 7.88
N ASP A 20 31.67 9.61 8.22
CA ASP A 20 33.11 9.94 8.30
C ASP A 20 33.71 10.45 6.97
N ARG A 21 32.92 10.49 5.89
CA ARG A 21 33.29 10.99 4.56
C ARG A 21 32.50 12.24 4.16
N GLY A 22 31.80 12.87 5.10
CA GLY A 22 31.02 14.09 4.87
C GLY A 22 29.79 13.88 3.99
N ARG A 23 29.33 12.64 3.77
CA ARG A 23 28.09 12.38 3.04
C ARG A 23 26.92 12.37 4.02
N ILE A 24 25.90 13.14 3.69
CA ILE A 24 24.59 13.01 4.34
C ILE A 24 24.06 11.62 3.95
N PRO A 25 23.80 10.71 4.91
CA PRO A 25 23.16 9.44 4.61
C PRO A 25 21.87 9.76 3.87
N CYS A 26 21.75 9.20 2.66
CA CYS A 26 20.60 9.42 1.80
C CYS A 26 19.32 9.34 2.65
N ILE A 27 18.39 10.25 2.38
CA ILE A 27 17.06 10.51 2.97
C ILE A 27 16.24 9.26 3.43
N SER A 28 16.68 8.08 3.05
CA SER A 28 16.22 6.73 3.35
C SER A 28 15.95 6.39 4.83
N ILE A 29 16.61 7.04 5.80
CA ILE A 29 16.45 6.63 7.21
C ILE A 29 15.29 7.40 7.89
N TYR A 30 15.11 8.68 7.56
CA TYR A 30 14.19 9.56 8.28
C TYR A 30 12.72 9.50 7.81
N LEU A 31 12.45 8.90 6.63
CA LEU A 31 11.10 8.80 6.08
C LEU A 31 10.44 7.43 6.24
N GLY A 32 11.08 6.47 6.92
CA GLY A 32 10.64 5.08 6.98
C GLY A 32 9.33 4.84 7.74
N ARG A 33 8.97 5.65 8.74
CA ARG A 33 7.74 5.45 9.53
C ARG A 33 6.52 6.19 8.96
N GLU A 34 6.69 7.43 8.52
CA GLU A 34 5.60 8.25 7.97
C GLU A 34 5.16 7.80 6.56
N LEU A 35 6.11 7.48 5.66
CA LEU A 35 5.77 6.92 4.35
C LEU A 35 5.13 5.54 4.43
N GLN A 36 5.28 4.81 5.54
CA GLN A 36 4.77 3.45 5.65
C GLN A 36 3.40 3.34 6.32
N LEU A 37 3.07 4.27 7.23
CA LEU A 37 1.68 4.45 7.66
C LEU A 37 0.79 4.89 6.48
N SER A 38 1.31 5.73 5.59
CA SER A 38 0.57 6.14 4.40
C SER A 38 0.29 4.96 3.45
N MET A 39 1.18 3.96 3.35
CA MET A 39 0.95 2.78 2.51
C MET A 39 -0.26 1.94 2.95
N ILE A 40 -0.47 1.74 4.27
CA ILE A 40 -1.63 1.00 4.78
C ILE A 40 -2.93 1.75 4.49
N VAL A 41 -2.92 3.07 4.65
CA VAL A 41 -4.07 3.94 4.35
C VAL A 41 -4.39 3.88 2.85
N VAL A 42 -3.37 3.97 1.99
CA VAL A 42 -3.53 3.87 0.53
C VAL A 42 -4.08 2.50 0.13
N LEU A 43 -3.59 1.41 0.73
CA LEU A 43 -4.12 0.07 0.53
C LEU A 43 -5.60 0.01 0.91
N GLN A 44 -5.97 0.53 2.09
CA GLN A 44 -7.36 0.49 2.54
C GLN A 44 -8.27 1.31 1.61
N ALA A 45 -7.85 2.51 1.22
CA ALA A 45 -8.59 3.37 0.31
C ALA A 45 -8.77 2.71 -1.07
N ARG A 46 -7.73 2.06 -1.59
CA ARG A 46 -7.76 1.29 -2.85
C ARG A 46 -8.84 0.21 -2.82
N TRP A 47 -8.89 -0.61 -1.77
CA TRP A 47 -9.90 -1.67 -1.65
C TRP A 47 -11.32 -1.12 -1.46
N ARG A 48 -11.49 -0.01 -0.72
CA ARG A 48 -12.80 0.67 -0.61
C ARG A 48 -13.29 1.18 -1.96
N LEU A 49 -12.41 1.85 -2.71
CA LEU A 49 -12.73 2.36 -4.04
C LEU A 49 -13.03 1.21 -5.00
N PHE A 50 -12.22 0.15 -4.98
CA PHE A 50 -12.39 -0.99 -5.87
C PHE A 50 -13.75 -1.68 -5.64
N GLY A 51 -14.14 -1.93 -4.39
CA GLY A 51 -15.46 -2.49 -4.11
C GLY A 51 -16.62 -1.55 -4.43
N HIS A 52 -16.39 -0.24 -4.47
CA HIS A 52 -17.37 0.69 -5.01
C HIS A 52 -17.52 0.49 -6.53
N VAL A 53 -16.41 0.45 -7.27
CA VAL A 53 -16.40 0.22 -8.72
C VAL A 53 -17.05 -1.11 -9.09
N LEU A 54 -16.73 -2.20 -8.38
CA LEU A 54 -17.30 -3.53 -8.64
C LEU A 54 -18.82 -3.59 -8.47
N ARG A 55 -19.38 -2.81 -7.55
CA ARG A 55 -20.83 -2.71 -7.33
C ARG A 55 -21.55 -1.85 -8.37
N ARG A 56 -20.84 -1.02 -9.14
CA ARG A 56 -21.44 -0.26 -10.23
C ARG A 56 -21.77 -1.18 -11.40
N GLU A 57 -22.60 -0.68 -12.31
CA GLU A 57 -22.98 -1.37 -13.53
C GLU A 57 -21.73 -1.86 -14.31
N PRO A 58 -21.74 -3.08 -14.88
CA PRO A 58 -20.62 -3.57 -15.68
C PRO A 58 -20.24 -2.67 -16.86
N SER A 59 -21.18 -1.85 -17.35
CA SER A 59 -20.99 -1.02 -18.54
C SER A 59 -20.13 0.23 -18.31
N ILE A 60 -19.85 0.59 -17.05
CA ILE A 60 -19.03 1.77 -16.74
C ILE A 60 -17.60 1.59 -17.27
N PRO A 61 -16.90 2.67 -17.64
CA PRO A 61 -15.55 2.59 -18.21
C PRO A 61 -14.56 1.81 -17.34
N ALA A 62 -14.61 1.97 -16.01
CA ALA A 62 -13.70 1.28 -15.10
C ALA A 62 -13.87 -0.25 -15.10
N ASN A 63 -15.12 -0.74 -15.10
CA ASN A 63 -15.43 -2.16 -15.16
C ASN A 63 -15.07 -2.75 -16.53
N LYS A 64 -15.36 -2.02 -17.62
CA LYS A 64 -14.93 -2.39 -18.98
C LYS A 64 -13.42 -2.48 -19.11
N ALA A 65 -12.67 -1.51 -18.55
CA ALA A 65 -11.22 -1.51 -18.58
C ALA A 65 -10.61 -2.70 -17.82
N MET A 66 -11.18 -3.05 -16.66
CA MET A 66 -10.76 -4.24 -15.91
C MET A 66 -11.06 -5.55 -16.65
N ALA A 67 -12.24 -5.67 -17.26
CA ALA A 67 -12.56 -6.85 -18.07
C ALA A 67 -11.64 -6.96 -19.30
N PHE A 68 -11.38 -5.83 -19.97
CA PHE A 68 -10.48 -5.76 -21.11
C PHE A 68 -9.06 -6.22 -20.76
N TYR A 69 -8.54 -5.81 -19.58
CA TYR A 69 -7.23 -6.25 -19.10
C TYR A 69 -7.08 -7.79 -19.05
N PHE A 70 -8.13 -8.51 -18.68
CA PHE A 70 -8.10 -9.98 -18.60
C PHE A 70 -8.46 -10.68 -19.92
N HIS A 71 -9.15 -10.00 -20.84
CA HIS A 71 -9.43 -10.53 -22.18
C HIS A 71 -8.22 -10.41 -23.11
N ASP A 72 -7.46 -9.32 -22.99
CA ASP A 72 -6.35 -9.05 -23.88
C ASP A 72 -5.08 -9.76 -23.40
N ASN A 73 -4.91 -11.01 -23.84
CA ASN A 73 -3.62 -11.71 -23.80
C ASN A 73 -2.60 -11.08 -24.78
N ALA A 74 -2.96 -10.00 -25.47
CA ALA A 74 -2.19 -9.46 -26.57
C ALA A 74 -0.95 -8.72 -26.06
N LYS A 75 0.20 -9.37 -26.30
CA LYS A 75 1.54 -8.79 -26.41
C LYS A 75 1.89 -7.85 -25.24
N ARG A 76 2.46 -8.44 -24.19
CA ARG A 76 3.23 -7.72 -23.16
C ARG A 76 4.03 -6.60 -23.83
N ALA A 77 3.66 -5.35 -23.57
CA ALA A 77 4.33 -4.21 -24.14
C ALA A 77 5.84 -4.29 -23.85
N ARG A 78 6.67 -4.01 -24.85
CA ARG A 78 8.13 -4.06 -24.71
C ARG A 78 8.56 -2.95 -23.72
N GLY A 79 9.21 -3.30 -22.62
CA GLY A 79 9.66 -2.36 -21.59
C GLY A 79 9.40 -2.86 -20.16
N ARG A 80 9.66 -2.00 -19.16
CA ARG A 80 9.32 -2.30 -17.75
C ARG A 80 7.81 -2.54 -17.67
N PRO A 81 7.33 -3.66 -17.11
CA PRO A 81 5.92 -3.86 -16.86
C PRO A 81 5.42 -2.66 -16.04
N ILE A 82 4.50 -1.89 -16.61
CA ILE A 82 3.80 -0.87 -15.84
C ILE A 82 3.12 -1.62 -14.71
N ALA A 83 3.35 -1.21 -13.46
CA ALA A 83 2.62 -1.77 -12.33
C ALA A 83 1.13 -1.44 -12.55
N THR A 84 0.39 -2.39 -13.12
CA THR A 84 -1.02 -2.20 -13.41
C THR A 84 -1.83 -2.40 -12.14
N PHE A 85 -2.99 -1.77 -12.08
CA PHE A 85 -3.91 -1.90 -10.95
C PHE A 85 -4.18 -3.38 -10.55
N PRO A 86 -4.42 -4.33 -11.47
CA PRO A 86 -4.50 -5.77 -11.16
C PRO A 86 -3.25 -6.36 -10.50
N MET A 87 -2.04 -5.97 -10.92
CA MET A 87 -0.79 -6.43 -10.27
C MET A 87 -0.71 -5.94 -8.83
N THR A 88 -1.08 -4.69 -8.60
CA THR A 88 -1.12 -4.11 -7.25
C THR A 88 -2.14 -4.82 -6.37
N LEU A 89 -3.33 -5.10 -6.87
CA LEU A 89 -4.35 -5.86 -6.14
C LEU A 89 -3.87 -7.28 -5.78
N ASN A 90 -3.20 -7.96 -6.72
CA ASN A 90 -2.62 -9.28 -6.43
C ASN A 90 -1.55 -9.23 -5.33
N ASN A 91 -0.72 -8.19 -5.31
CA ASN A 91 0.28 -8.03 -4.25
C ASN A 91 -0.38 -7.77 -2.89
N ASP A 92 -1.44 -6.97 -2.84
CA ASP A 92 -2.22 -6.78 -1.61
C ASP A 92 -2.84 -8.10 -1.12
N LEU A 93 -3.36 -8.93 -2.04
CA LEU A 93 -3.97 -10.23 -1.71
C LEU A 93 -2.94 -11.24 -1.18
N LYS A 94 -1.67 -11.18 -1.60
CA LYS A 94 -0.61 -12.04 -1.02
C LYS A 94 -0.43 -11.83 0.48
N ILE A 95 -0.68 -10.62 0.97
CA ILE A 95 -0.65 -10.32 2.41
C ILE A 95 -1.73 -11.15 3.15
N LEU A 96 -2.88 -11.37 2.53
CA LEU A 96 -3.95 -12.22 3.06
C LEU A 96 -3.71 -13.72 2.86
N GLN A 97 -3.03 -14.13 1.80
CA GLN A 97 -2.74 -15.55 1.52
C GLN A 97 -1.91 -16.20 2.62
N ASN A 98 -1.03 -15.43 3.26
CA ASN A 98 -0.30 -15.83 4.47
C ASN A 98 -1.23 -16.15 5.66
N ARG A 99 -2.54 -15.90 5.53
CA ARG A 99 -3.57 -16.05 6.56
C ARG A 99 -4.79 -16.88 6.11
N SER A 100 -4.58 -17.85 5.19
CA SER A 100 -5.56 -18.88 4.78
C SER A 100 -6.62 -18.51 3.73
N THR A 101 -6.50 -17.39 2.99
CA THR A 101 -7.44 -17.10 1.88
C THR A 101 -6.77 -17.19 0.51
N SER A 102 -7.21 -18.11 -0.34
CA SER A 102 -6.75 -18.26 -1.72
C SER A 102 -7.50 -17.32 -2.67
N LEU A 103 -7.45 -16.01 -2.39
CA LEU A 103 -8.00 -14.99 -3.28
C LEU A 103 -6.91 -14.46 -4.20
N THR A 104 -7.25 -14.27 -5.47
CA THR A 104 -6.39 -13.67 -6.48
C THR A 104 -7.20 -12.70 -7.34
N CYS A 105 -6.54 -11.95 -8.22
CA CYS A 105 -7.12 -11.07 -9.22
C CYS A 105 -6.33 -11.23 -10.52
N THR A 106 -6.26 -12.48 -11.01
CA THR A 106 -5.43 -12.85 -12.18
C THR A 106 -6.24 -13.12 -13.43
N SER A 107 -7.53 -13.39 -13.26
CA SER A 107 -8.45 -13.74 -14.33
C SER A 107 -9.80 -13.02 -14.17
N GLN A 108 -10.59 -13.03 -15.23
CA GLN A 108 -11.96 -12.53 -15.21
C GLN A 108 -12.84 -13.27 -14.18
N LYS A 109 -12.60 -14.58 -13.98
CA LYS A 109 -13.31 -15.39 -12.98
C LYS A 109 -13.01 -14.93 -11.55
N ASP A 110 -11.77 -14.55 -11.29
CA ASP A 110 -11.36 -14.00 -10.00
C ASP A 110 -12.05 -12.64 -9.75
N LEU A 111 -12.15 -11.81 -10.80
CA LEU A 111 -12.85 -10.53 -10.75
C LEU A 111 -14.34 -10.69 -10.40
N GLU A 112 -15.01 -11.67 -11.01
CA GLU A 112 -16.41 -12.01 -10.70
C GLU A 112 -16.57 -12.52 -9.26
N THR A 113 -15.59 -13.27 -8.76
CA THR A 113 -15.59 -13.75 -7.37
C THR A 113 -15.48 -12.58 -6.40
N LEU A 114 -14.55 -11.64 -6.65
CA LEU A 114 -14.42 -10.41 -5.88
C LEU A 114 -15.69 -9.54 -5.97
N ARG A 115 -16.36 -9.51 -7.13
CA ARG A 115 -17.62 -8.80 -7.31
C ARG A 115 -18.73 -9.35 -6.43
N LYS A 116 -18.88 -10.68 -6.34
CA LYS A 116 -19.87 -11.32 -5.46
C LYS A 116 -19.65 -10.98 -3.99
N ILE A 117 -18.38 -10.90 -3.54
CA ILE A 117 -18.03 -10.44 -2.19
C ILE A 117 -18.38 -8.95 -2.04
N ALA A 118 -18.06 -8.13 -3.05
CA ALA A 118 -18.29 -6.68 -3.02
C ALA A 118 -19.77 -6.30 -2.98
N GLU A 119 -20.65 -7.07 -3.62
CA GLU A 119 -22.11 -6.87 -3.60
C GLU A 119 -22.65 -6.81 -2.18
N ARG A 120 -22.14 -7.69 -1.31
CA ARG A 120 -22.48 -7.70 0.10
C ARG A 120 -21.66 -6.65 0.82
N ARG A 121 -22.23 -5.43 0.91
CA ARG A 121 -21.55 -4.25 1.47
C ARG A 121 -20.87 -4.52 2.82
N GLN A 122 -21.53 -5.25 3.73
CA GLN A 122 -20.99 -5.54 5.05
C GLN A 122 -19.79 -6.50 4.97
N GLU A 123 -19.86 -7.52 4.12
CA GLU A 123 -18.74 -8.44 3.89
C GLU A 123 -17.54 -7.71 3.28
N TRP A 124 -17.76 -6.79 2.34
CA TRP A 124 -16.69 -5.98 1.77
C TRP A 124 -16.01 -5.06 2.79
N ILE A 125 -16.79 -4.49 3.73
CA ILE A 125 -16.25 -3.67 4.82
C ILE A 125 -15.36 -4.52 5.73
N THR A 126 -15.85 -5.69 6.16
CA THR A 126 -15.08 -6.64 6.98
C THR A 126 -13.82 -7.08 6.25
N PHE A 127 -13.94 -7.49 4.99
CA PHE A 127 -12.82 -7.88 4.13
C PHE A 127 -11.75 -6.78 4.04
N THR A 128 -12.15 -5.52 3.85
CA THR A 128 -11.19 -4.40 3.77
C THR A 128 -10.52 -4.13 5.13
N ALA A 129 -11.23 -4.34 6.25
CA ALA A 129 -10.66 -4.26 7.58
C ALA A 129 -9.66 -5.39 7.85
N ASP A 130 -9.95 -6.61 7.37
CA ASP A 130 -9.06 -7.76 7.48
C ASP A 130 -7.76 -7.57 6.69
N ILE A 131 -7.83 -7.04 5.46
CA ILE A 131 -6.63 -6.68 4.69
C ILE A 131 -5.78 -5.67 5.45
N LYS A 132 -6.42 -4.62 6.00
CA LYS A 132 -5.71 -3.61 6.80
C LYS A 132 -5.01 -4.26 8.00
N LYS A 133 -5.73 -5.08 8.78
CA LYS A 133 -5.18 -5.78 9.95
C LYS A 133 -4.05 -6.74 9.58
N ALA A 134 -4.17 -7.44 8.45
CA ALA A 134 -3.12 -8.32 7.94
C ALA A 134 -1.87 -7.53 7.54
N ALA A 135 -2.04 -6.38 6.88
CA ALA A 135 -0.93 -5.50 6.51
C ALA A 135 -0.26 -4.86 7.74
N GLU A 136 -1.02 -4.47 8.76
CA GLU A 136 -0.48 -3.99 10.03
C GLU A 136 0.35 -5.05 10.74
N ALA A 137 -0.16 -6.29 10.80
CA ALA A 137 0.54 -7.37 11.50
C ALA A 137 1.77 -7.88 10.75
N ALA A 138 1.74 -7.92 9.42
CA ALA A 138 2.92 -8.24 8.61
C ALA A 138 4.09 -7.27 8.85
N ARG A 139 3.81 -6.04 9.33
CA ARG A 139 4.86 -5.10 9.74
C ARG A 139 5.43 -5.38 11.13
N SER A 140 4.61 -5.86 12.06
CA SER A 140 5.06 -6.14 13.42
C SER A 140 6.13 -7.25 13.42
N ASP A 141 5.98 -8.24 12.55
CA ASP A 141 6.92 -9.37 12.40
C ASP A 141 8.30 -8.96 11.83
N ASP A 142 8.37 -7.86 11.07
CA ASP A 142 9.62 -7.33 10.47
C ASP A 142 10.47 -6.48 11.44
N THR A 143 10.04 -6.31 12.70
CA THR A 143 10.86 -5.60 13.69
C THR A 143 12.06 -6.48 14.05
N PRO A 144 13.32 -6.10 13.73
CA PRO A 144 14.45 -6.90 14.13
C PRO A 144 14.51 -6.86 15.65
N SER A 145 14.13 -7.98 16.27
CA SER A 145 14.40 -8.22 17.67
C SER A 145 15.93 -8.16 17.83
N GLY A 146 16.41 -7.01 18.31
CA GLY A 146 17.78 -6.86 18.74
C GLY A 146 18.05 -7.95 19.77
N ARG A 147 18.79 -8.97 19.35
CA ARG A 147 19.46 -9.89 20.27
C ARG A 147 20.70 -9.17 20.82
N PRO A 148 21.05 -9.48 22.09
CA PRO A 148 21.74 -8.59 23.01
C PRO A 148 23.16 -8.21 22.58
#